data_AF-A0A176WXX4-F1
#
_entry.id   AF-A0A176WXX4-F1
#
_cell.length_a   1.000
_cell.length_b   1.000
_cell.length_c   1.000
_cell.angle_alpha   90.00
_cell.angle_beta   90.00
_cell.angle_gamma   90.00
#
_symmetry.space_group_name_H-M   'P 1'
#
loop_
_entity.id
_entity.type
_entity.pdbx_description
1 polymer ?
#
loop_
_entity_poly.entity_id
_entity_poly.type
_entity_poly.pdbx_seq_one_letter_code
_entity_poly.pdbx_strand_id
1 'polypeptide(L)'
;MYIYENYQVDRADRHRRDYNSHPLLAEYKRFVTVERHNGKSLRTEIGSDPGGGERVTVCETSDGNILFEDRFMSHILSGAGEVREISSASAFRINPDGSLDQLIKPDATPLCVRKLGRFDFGKDGAYGFQRNEGRI
;
A
#
# COMPACT_ATOMS: atom_id res chain seq x y z
N MET A 1 7.75 18.05 9.39
CA MET A 1 9.06 17.84 8.75
C MET A 1 9.16 16.35 8.41
N TYR A 2 9.09 16.00 7.13
CA TYR A 2 9.13 14.60 6.68
C TYR A 2 10.52 14.04 6.91
N ILE A 3 10.65 13.04 7.77
CA ILE A 3 11.93 12.44 8.21
C ILE A 3 12.38 11.34 7.22
N TYR A 4 11.69 11.19 6.09
CA TYR A 4 11.85 10.08 5.14
C TYR A 4 12.32 10.59 3.80
N GLU A 5 13.28 9.87 3.23
CA GLU A 5 13.77 10.13 1.88
C GLU A 5 13.01 9.27 0.87
N ASN A 6 12.72 8.00 1.22
CA ASN A 6 11.98 7.07 0.37
C ASN A 6 11.09 6.12 1.19
N TYR A 7 10.03 5.63 0.54
CA TYR A 7 9.26 4.48 0.99
C TYR A 7 9.03 3.52 -0.18
N GLN A 8 9.13 2.22 0.07
CA GLN A 8 8.89 1.16 -0.91
C GLN A 8 7.90 0.14 -0.36
N VAL A 9 6.95 -0.27 -1.19
CA VAL A 9 6.07 -1.39 -0.89
C VAL A 9 6.60 -2.59 -1.64
N ASP A 10 7.30 -3.45 -0.91
CA ASP A 10 7.97 -4.62 -1.45
C ASP A 10 7.20 -5.89 -1.12
N ARG A 11 7.34 -6.90 -1.98
CA ARG A 11 6.83 -8.25 -1.76
C ARG A 11 8.02 -9.15 -1.51
N ALA A 12 7.97 -9.95 -0.45
CA ALA A 12 9.00 -10.95 -0.27
C ALA A 12 8.74 -12.13 -1.21
N ASP A 13 9.60 -12.31 -2.23
CA ASP A 13 9.82 -13.62 -2.84
C ASP A 13 11.32 -13.84 -3.04
N ARG A 14 11.90 -14.79 -2.31
CA ARG A 14 13.14 -15.44 -2.74
C ARG A 14 12.70 -16.72 -3.45
N HIS A 15 12.44 -16.68 -4.77
CA HIS A 15 12.87 -17.68 -5.77
C HIS A 15 12.00 -17.97 -7.03
N ARG A 16 10.90 -17.29 -7.38
CA ARG A 16 10.22 -17.68 -8.66
C ARG A 16 9.81 -16.55 -9.61
N ARG A 17 10.14 -16.77 -10.90
CA ARG A 17 9.80 -15.94 -12.07
C ARG A 17 8.33 -16.03 -12.51
N ASP A 18 7.49 -16.76 -11.79
CA ASP A 18 6.11 -17.06 -12.18
C ASP A 18 5.11 -16.45 -11.19
N TYR A 19 5.14 -15.13 -11.05
CA TYR A 19 4.21 -14.36 -10.20
C TYR A 19 2.75 -14.39 -10.72
N ASN A 20 2.51 -14.90 -11.94
CA ASN A 20 1.24 -14.83 -12.65
C ASN A 20 0.37 -16.11 -12.58
N SER A 21 0.77 -17.15 -11.85
CA SER A 21 0.14 -18.48 -12.01
C SER A 21 -0.49 -19.11 -10.77
N HIS A 22 -0.57 -18.44 -9.61
CA HIS A 22 -1.24 -19.03 -8.44
C HIS A 22 -2.57 -18.33 -8.12
N PRO A 23 -3.72 -19.03 -8.18
CA PRO A 23 -5.05 -18.45 -7.87
C PRO A 23 -5.29 -18.25 -6.36
N LEU A 24 -4.33 -18.65 -5.52
CA LEU A 24 -4.33 -18.47 -4.07
C LEU A 24 -2.92 -18.02 -3.64
N LEU A 25 -2.64 -16.72 -3.72
CA LEU A 25 -1.36 -16.11 -3.36
C LEU A 25 -1.30 -15.71 -1.87
N ALA A 26 -2.14 -16.34 -1.03
CA ALA A 26 -2.23 -16.09 0.42
C ALA A 26 -0.90 -16.31 1.19
N GLU A 27 0.10 -16.91 0.55
CA GLU A 27 1.44 -17.15 1.10
C GLU A 27 2.39 -15.95 0.97
N TYR A 28 2.09 -14.99 0.10
CA TYR A 28 2.96 -13.84 -0.14
C TYR A 28 2.69 -12.74 0.88
N LYS A 29 3.76 -12.07 1.33
CA LYS A 29 3.72 -11.02 2.34
C LYS A 29 4.14 -9.68 1.74
N ARG A 30 3.41 -8.63 2.12
CA ARG A 30 3.70 -7.25 1.74
C ARG A 30 4.42 -6.54 2.87
N PHE A 31 5.40 -5.73 2.50
CA PHE A 31 6.21 -4.98 3.43
C PHE A 31 6.31 -3.53 2.99
N VAL A 32 6.32 -2.63 3.96
CA VAL A 32 6.71 -1.24 3.75
C VAL A 32 8.12 -1.07 4.29
N THR A 33 9.03 -0.68 3.41
CA THR A 33 10.38 -0.26 3.78
C THR A 33 10.40 1.27 3.83
N VAL A 34 10.79 1.83 4.97
CA VAL A 34 10.89 3.27 5.21
C VAL A 34 12.35 3.64 5.43
N GLU A 35 12.91 4.47 4.57
CA GLU A 35 14.27 4.98 4.69
C GLU A 35 14.26 6.34 5.38
N ARG A 36 14.91 6.42 6.54
CA ARG A 36 15.08 7.65 7.31
C ARG A 36 16.31 8.41 6.83
N HIS A 37 16.28 9.74 6.93
CA HIS A 37 17.40 10.64 6.56
C HIS A 37 18.74 10.33 7.26
N ASN A 38 18.72 9.56 8.36
CA ASN A 38 19.95 9.10 9.03
C ASN A 38 20.51 7.77 8.46
N GLY A 39 20.01 7.34 7.29
CA GLY A 39 20.40 6.09 6.63
C GLY A 39 19.81 4.82 7.26
N LYS A 40 18.97 4.93 8.30
CA LYS A 40 18.31 3.75 8.90
C LYS A 40 17.05 3.38 8.12
N SER A 41 16.93 2.11 7.76
CA SER A 41 15.70 1.54 7.19
C SER A 41 14.88 0.82 8.24
N LEU A 42 13.57 1.05 8.27
CA LEU A 42 12.61 0.20 8.99
C LEU A 42 11.75 -0.56 7.99
N ARG A 43 11.61 -1.86 8.18
CA ARG A 43 10.79 -2.73 7.32
C ARG A 43 9.66 -3.32 8.15
N THR A 44 8.42 -3.03 7.77
CA THR A 44 7.21 -3.48 8.48
C THR A 44 6.35 -4.34 7.58
N GLU A 45 5.94 -5.52 8.05
CA GLU A 45 4.93 -6.34 7.36
C GLU A 45 3.56 -5.67 7.48
N ILE A 46 2.86 -5.51 6.36
CA ILE A 46 1.54 -4.86 6.29
C ILE A 46 0.42 -5.83 5.88
N GLY A 47 0.70 -7.13 5.91
CA GLY A 47 -0.27 -8.20 5.68
C GLY A 47 0.02 -9.05 4.46
N SER A 48 -0.93 -9.93 4.14
CA SER A 48 -0.83 -10.84 3.00
C SER A 48 -1.05 -10.10 1.67
N ASP A 49 -0.39 -10.60 0.62
CA ASP A 49 -0.63 -10.19 -0.75
C ASP A 49 -1.85 -10.94 -1.29
N PRO A 50 -2.91 -10.25 -1.72
CA PRO A 50 -4.11 -10.88 -2.24
C PRO A 50 -3.91 -11.50 -3.63
N GLY A 51 -2.74 -11.32 -4.26
CA GLY A 51 -2.36 -12.10 -5.42
C GLY A 51 -2.48 -11.41 -6.76
N GLY A 52 -1.95 -10.21 -6.85
CA GLY A 52 -1.88 -9.48 -8.11
C GLY A 52 -1.08 -8.21 -7.89
N GLY A 53 -0.49 -7.63 -8.93
CA GLY A 53 0.17 -6.32 -8.89
C GLY A 53 -0.84 -5.20 -8.66
N GLU A 54 -1.50 -5.24 -7.51
CA GLU A 54 -2.60 -4.35 -7.19
C GLU A 54 -2.12 -2.92 -7.00
N ARG A 55 -2.94 -1.99 -7.49
CA ARG A 55 -2.68 -0.57 -7.37
C ARG A 55 -2.77 -0.14 -5.90
N VAL A 56 -1.64 0.27 -5.34
CA VAL A 56 -1.57 0.93 -4.02
C VAL A 56 -1.47 2.43 -4.25
N THR A 57 -2.50 3.19 -3.87
CA THR A 57 -2.49 4.65 -3.89
C THR A 57 -1.69 5.18 -2.72
N VAL A 58 -0.95 6.26 -2.94
CA VAL A 58 -0.18 6.93 -1.88
C VAL A 58 -0.49 8.41 -1.82
N CYS A 59 -0.85 8.90 -0.64
CA CYS A 59 -1.16 10.30 -0.42
C CYS A 59 -0.69 10.81 0.94
N GLU A 60 -0.56 12.13 1.03
CA GLU A 60 -0.37 12.84 2.29
C GLU A 60 -1.74 13.16 2.89
N THR A 61 -1.87 12.94 4.20
CA THR A 61 -3.08 13.27 4.96
C THR A 61 -3.00 14.67 5.55
N SER A 62 -4.14 15.24 5.97
CA SER A 62 -4.21 16.54 6.67
C SER A 62 -3.31 16.64 7.91
N ASP A 63 -3.04 15.50 8.54
CA ASP A 63 -2.22 15.40 9.76
C ASP A 63 -0.72 15.26 9.45
N GLY A 64 -0.34 15.37 8.17
CA GLY A 64 1.03 15.24 7.71
C GLY A 64 1.56 13.80 7.66
N ASN A 65 0.69 12.80 7.78
CA ASN A 65 1.06 11.39 7.63
C ASN A 65 1.02 10.96 6.15
N ILE A 66 1.57 9.79 5.86
CA ILE A 66 1.41 9.15 4.56
C ILE A 66 0.38 8.03 4.68
N LEU A 67 -0.65 8.07 3.85
CA LEU A 67 -1.66 7.02 3.70
C LEU A 67 -1.31 6.18 2.47
N PHE A 68 -1.25 4.86 2.64
CA PHE A 68 -1.17 3.87 1.56
C PHE A 68 -2.46 3.06 1.57
N GLU A 69 -3.11 2.97 0.42
CA GLU A 69 -4.42 2.34 0.31
C GLU A 69 -4.58 1.56 -0.99
N ASP A 70 -5.13 0.37 -0.88
CA ASP A 70 -5.67 -0.41 -1.99
C ASP A 70 -7.10 -0.87 -1.66
N ARG A 71 -7.67 -1.79 -2.44
CA ARG A 71 -9.06 -2.21 -2.22
C ARG A 71 -9.25 -3.10 -0.99
N PHE A 72 -8.16 -3.62 -0.42
CA PHE A 72 -8.14 -4.58 0.68
C PHE A 72 -7.63 -3.98 1.99
N MET A 73 -6.78 -2.96 1.95
CA MET A 73 -6.17 -2.39 3.14
C MET A 73 -5.82 -0.92 3.02
N SER A 74 -5.83 -0.25 4.18
CA SER A 74 -5.39 1.13 4.34
C SER A 74 -4.45 1.22 5.55
N HIS A 75 -3.28 1.82 5.34
CA HIS A 75 -2.23 1.97 6.34
C HIS A 75 -1.75 3.43 6.43
N ILE A 76 -1.41 3.89 7.62
CA ILE A 76 -0.68 5.14 7.82
C ILE A 76 0.78 4.87 8.17
N LEU A 77 1.70 5.58 7.52
CA LEU A 77 3.05 5.85 8.03
C LEU A 77 3.03 7.19 8.75
N SER A 78 3.23 7.13 10.07
CA SER A 78 3.32 8.32 10.91
C SER A 78 4.61 9.08 10.66
N GLY A 79 4.66 10.36 11.04
CA GLY A 79 5.90 11.16 11.07
C GLY A 79 7.00 10.64 12.02
N ALA A 80 6.71 9.63 12.86
CA ALA A 80 7.70 8.94 13.70
C ALA A 80 8.29 7.68 13.03
N GLY A 81 7.70 7.24 11.92
CA GLY A 81 8.16 6.14 11.08
C GLY A 81 7.44 4.84 11.39
N GLU A 82 6.33 4.93 12.11
CA GLU A 82 5.51 3.79 12.50
C GLU A 82 4.45 3.56 11.46
N VAL A 83 4.32 2.30 11.02
CA VAL A 83 3.26 1.88 10.11
C VAL A 83 2.14 1.28 10.95
N ARG A 84 0.93 1.79 10.78
CA ARG A 84 -0.27 1.33 11.50
C ARG A 84 -1.40 1.02 10.51
N GLU A 85 -2.03 -0.13 10.67
CA GLU A 85 -3.26 -0.48 9.97
C GLU A 85 -4.40 0.45 10.44
N ILE A 86 -5.12 1.03 9.47
CA ILE A 86 -6.33 1.83 9.71
C ILE A 86 -7.56 1.02 9.42
N SER A 87 -7.50 0.23 8.36
CA SER A 87 -8.53 -0.74 8.03
C SER A 87 -7.94 -1.86 7.22
N SER A 88 -8.32 -3.08 7.58
CA SER A 88 -8.26 -4.23 6.68
C SER A 88 -9.69 -4.58 6.28
N ALA A 89 -9.91 -4.78 4.98
CA ALA A 89 -11.04 -5.53 4.48
C ALA A 89 -10.81 -7.02 4.77
N SER A 90 -10.76 -7.40 6.04
CA SER A 90 -10.67 -8.80 6.46
C SER A 90 -11.99 -9.55 6.23
N ALA A 91 -13.06 -8.83 5.88
CA ALA A 91 -14.35 -9.40 5.51
C ALA A 91 -15.00 -8.59 4.37
N PHE A 92 -15.30 -9.27 3.27
CA PHE A 92 -16.11 -8.75 2.17
C PHE A 92 -17.41 -9.53 2.06
N ARG A 93 -18.49 -8.85 1.68
CA ARG A 93 -19.67 -9.49 1.13
C ARG A 93 -19.60 -9.40 -0.39
N ILE A 94 -19.68 -10.55 -1.05
CA ILE A 94 -19.95 -10.61 -2.48
C ILE A 94 -21.46 -10.43 -2.68
N ASN A 95 -21.83 -9.35 -3.35
CA ASN A 95 -23.22 -9.07 -3.67
C ASN A 95 -23.68 -9.93 -4.87
N PRO A 96 -25.00 -10.14 -5.06
CA PRO A 96 -25.51 -10.93 -6.18
C PRO A 96 -25.14 -10.41 -7.57
N ASP A 97 -24.82 -9.12 -7.69
CA ASP A 97 -24.35 -8.47 -8.92
C ASP A 97 -22.83 -8.58 -9.14
N GLY A 98 -22.12 -9.29 -8.25
CA GLY A 98 -20.66 -9.48 -8.29
C GLY A 98 -19.86 -8.32 -7.69
N SER A 99 -20.50 -7.27 -7.18
CA SER A 99 -19.82 -6.21 -6.44
C SER A 99 -19.35 -6.70 -5.07
N LEU A 100 -18.35 -6.00 -4.50
CA LEU A 100 -17.77 -6.31 -3.20
C LEU A 100 -18.07 -5.20 -2.20
N ASP A 101 -18.79 -5.53 -1.13
CA ASP A 101 -18.96 -4.63 0.01
C ASP A 101 -17.93 -4.95 1.08
N GLN A 102 -17.15 -3.95 1.47
CA GLN A 102 -16.28 -4.03 2.63
C GLN A 102 -17.14 -4.00 3.91
N LEU A 103 -17.07 -5.07 4.71
CA LEU A 103 -17.90 -5.23 5.92
C LEU A 103 -17.33 -4.47 7.13
N ILE A 104 -16.03 -4.20 7.13
CA ILE A 104 -15.34 -3.43 8.15
C ILE A 104 -14.76 -2.19 7.49
N LYS A 105 -15.40 -1.03 7.73
CA LYS A 105 -14.91 0.27 7.30
C LYS A 105 -14.32 1.00 8.50
N PRO A 106 -13.21 1.75 8.33
CA PRO A 106 -12.70 2.56 9.43
C PRO A 106 -13.69 3.67 9.77
N ASP A 107 -13.86 3.98 11.05
CA ASP A 107 -14.78 5.01 11.56
C ASP A 107 -14.46 6.42 11.01
N ALA A 108 -13.21 6.65 10.63
CA ALA A 108 -12.77 7.86 9.95
C ALA A 108 -11.71 7.52 8.91
N THR A 109 -12.02 7.74 7.62
CA THR A 109 -11.01 7.71 6.56
C THR A 109 -10.17 8.98 6.64
N PRO A 110 -8.83 8.89 6.74
CA PRO A 110 -7.97 10.07 6.74
C PRO A 110 -8.17 10.90 5.47
N LEU A 111 -8.27 12.22 5.62
CA LEU A 111 -8.46 13.11 4.47
C LEU A 111 -7.15 13.20 3.67
N CYS A 112 -7.17 12.69 2.44
CA CYS A 112 -6.11 12.87 1.45
C CYS A 112 -6.05 14.33 1.00
N VAL A 113 -5.03 15.08 1.42
CA VAL A 113 -4.83 16.49 1.02
C VAL A 113 -3.88 16.63 -0.17
N ARG A 114 -2.99 15.66 -0.39
CA ARG A 114 -2.08 15.67 -1.54
C ARG A 114 -1.79 14.26 -2.05
N LYS A 115 -2.12 13.99 -3.31
CA LYS A 115 -1.79 12.71 -3.96
C LYS A 115 -0.32 12.68 -4.34
N LEU A 116 0.42 11.71 -3.82
CA LEU A 116 1.86 11.56 -4.06
C LEU A 116 2.16 10.66 -5.25
N GLY A 117 1.35 9.62 -5.43
CA GLY A 117 1.51 8.67 -6.53
C GLY A 117 0.79 7.37 -6.26
N ARG A 118 1.23 6.32 -6.94
CA ARG A 118 0.71 4.96 -6.76
C ARG A 118 1.79 3.92 -7.07
N PHE A 119 1.77 2.78 -6.42
CA PHE A 119 2.46 1.60 -6.94
C PHE A 119 1.55 0.93 -7.96
N ASP A 120 2.02 0.77 -9.19
CA ASP A 120 1.29 0.17 -10.31
C ASP A 120 2.29 -0.33 -11.35
N PHE A 121 1.82 -1.06 -12.36
CA PHE A 121 2.63 -1.39 -13.52
C PHE A 121 2.90 -0.13 -14.37
N GLY A 122 4.18 0.14 -14.60
CA GLY A 122 4.66 1.17 -15.51
C GLY A 122 4.49 0.78 -16.98
N LYS A 123 4.83 1.71 -17.87
CA LYS A 123 4.77 1.47 -19.34
C LYS A 123 5.75 0.39 -19.82
N ASP A 124 6.79 0.15 -19.05
CA ASP A 124 7.80 -0.89 -19.25
C ASP A 124 7.33 -2.28 -18.75
N GLY A 125 6.12 -2.36 -18.18
CA GLY A 125 5.59 -3.58 -17.58
C GLY A 125 6.22 -3.92 -16.23
N ALA A 126 7.10 -3.07 -15.70
CA ALA A 126 7.67 -3.25 -14.37
C ALA A 126 6.72 -2.68 -13.32
N TYR A 127 6.54 -3.40 -12.21
CA TYR A 127 5.80 -2.90 -11.07
C TYR A 127 6.68 -1.96 -10.24
N GLY A 128 6.20 -0.76 -9.94
CA GLY A 128 6.95 0.22 -9.16
C GLY A 128 6.16 1.49 -8.84
N PHE A 129 6.78 2.39 -8.08
CA PHE A 129 6.15 3.66 -7.71
C PHE A 129 6.07 4.62 -8.91
N GLN A 130 4.84 5.01 -9.24
CA GLN A 130 4.49 5.99 -10.25
C GLN A 130 4.12 7.29 -9.55
N ARG A 131 4.99 8.31 -9.63
CA ARG A 131 4.74 9.62 -9.02
C ARG A 131 3.56 10.30 -9.71
N ASN A 132 2.72 10.98 -8.94
CA ASN A 132 1.63 11.76 -9.49
C ASN A 132 2.22 13.07 -10.05
N GLU A 133 2.29 13.22 -11.37
CA GLU A 133 2.83 14.41 -12.05
C GLU A 133 1.85 15.61 -12.05
N GLY A 134 1.03 15.73 -10.98
CA GLY A 134 0.17 16.89 -10.78
C GLY A 134 1.02 18.12 -10.49
N ARG A 135 1.16 18.98 -11.49
CA ARG A 135 1.78 20.31 -11.41
C ARG A 135 1.11 21.12 -10.28
N ILE A 136 1.94 21.74 -9.44
CA ILE A 136 1.56 22.73 -8.42
C ILE A 136 0.77 23.87 -9.08
#